data_AF-A0A7C3YFC9-F1
#
_entry.id   AF-A0A7C3YFC9-F1
#
_cell.length_a   1.000
_cell.length_b   1.000
_cell.length_c   1.000
_cell.angle_alpha   90.00
_cell.angle_beta   90.00
_cell.angle_gamma   90.00
#
_symmetry.space_group_name_H-M   'P 1'
#
loop_
_entity.id
_entity.type
_entity.pdbx_description
1 polymer ?
#
loop_
_entity_poly.entity_id
_entity_poly.type
_entity_poly.pdbx_seq_one_letter_code
_entity_poly.pdbx_strand_id
1 'polypeptide(L)'
;MKFSLSGVSGTLSSARLHLYVMSSLFDSTLDSTSPLANPGLGECRVFHIDDYGDLESSDFAASSIGNDPGVLISGTETPEVGYISIDITAAMEDDLDHGRPFTTFMIKLSTNTDGDWGSDQWYFGSSESGTGMDPYIEYLLASPLPWTQVNSDGFDGDAGNIFVQDMEEFNGYIYAVTFNSNT
;
A
#
# COMPACT_ATOMS: atom_id res chain seq x y z
N MET A 1 -1.81 -12.00 -1.73
CA MET A 1 -1.05 -11.16 -2.68
C MET A 1 0.13 -10.58 -1.95
N LYS A 2 1.28 -10.49 -2.60
CA LYS A 2 2.56 -10.12 -1.99
C LYS A 2 3.31 -9.20 -2.93
N PHE A 3 3.73 -8.04 -2.45
CA PHE A 3 4.44 -7.03 -3.25
C PHE A 3 5.81 -6.74 -2.64
N SER A 4 6.85 -6.77 -3.46
CA SER A 4 8.21 -6.47 -3.02
C SER A 4 8.34 -5.01 -2.61
N LEU A 5 8.94 -4.75 -1.45
CA LEU A 5 9.30 -3.41 -0.98
C LEU A 5 10.74 -3.03 -1.34
N SER A 6 11.43 -3.87 -2.13
CA SER A 6 12.79 -3.58 -2.59
C SER A 6 12.86 -2.24 -3.33
N GLY A 7 13.72 -1.33 -2.84
CA GLY A 7 13.90 0.01 -3.39
C GLY A 7 12.91 1.06 -2.90
N VAL A 8 11.94 0.69 -2.05
CA VAL A 8 11.06 1.63 -1.36
C VAL A 8 11.72 2.01 -0.02
N SER A 9 11.86 3.30 0.24
CA SER A 9 12.41 3.80 1.51
C SER A 9 11.93 5.21 1.80
N GLY A 10 11.82 5.56 3.09
CA GLY A 10 11.24 6.82 3.56
C GLY A 10 9.77 6.66 3.95
N THR A 11 9.17 7.76 4.39
CA THR A 11 7.77 7.79 4.85
C THR A 11 6.81 7.89 3.68
N LEU A 12 5.73 7.10 3.69
CA LEU A 12 4.66 7.20 2.70
C LEU A 12 3.76 8.40 2.99
N SER A 13 3.43 9.14 1.94
CA SER A 13 2.33 10.11 1.95
C SER A 13 1.01 9.49 1.50
N SER A 14 1.07 8.49 0.61
CA SER A 14 -0.07 7.67 0.22
C SER A 14 0.40 6.36 -0.40
N ALA A 15 -0.36 5.28 -0.20
CA ALA A 15 -0.26 4.06 -0.99
C ALA A 15 -1.67 3.49 -1.25
N ARG A 16 -1.91 3.04 -2.47
CA ARG A 16 -3.21 2.53 -2.91
C ARG A 16 -3.02 1.22 -3.67
N LEU A 17 -3.73 0.20 -3.23
CA LEU A 17 -3.77 -1.10 -3.88
C LEU A 17 -4.84 -1.09 -4.96
N HIS A 18 -4.47 -1.44 -6.19
CA HIS A 18 -5.35 -1.55 -7.34
C HIS A 18 -5.54 -3.00 -7.74
N LEU A 19 -6.80 -3.41 -7.89
CA LEU A 19 -7.21 -4.78 -8.22
C LEU A 19 -8.22 -4.75 -9.36
N TYR A 20 -8.03 -5.61 -10.36
CA TYR A 20 -8.93 -5.67 -11.51
C TYR A 20 -10.08 -6.65 -11.23
N VAL A 21 -11.30 -6.17 -11.01
CA VAL A 21 -12.48 -7.03 -10.86
C VAL A 21 -13.08 -7.36 -12.22
N MET A 22 -13.29 -8.65 -12.50
CA MET A 22 -13.78 -9.13 -13.80
C MET A 22 -15.24 -9.59 -13.77
N SER A 23 -15.67 -10.17 -12.64
CA SER A 23 -16.99 -10.77 -12.49
C SER A 23 -17.32 -11.05 -11.04
N SER A 24 -18.61 -11.21 -10.74
CA SER A 24 -19.10 -11.86 -9.54
C SER A 24 -19.62 -13.26 -9.89
N LEU A 25 -19.54 -14.17 -8.93
CA LEU A 25 -20.05 -15.53 -9.04
C LEU A 25 -20.85 -15.82 -7.77
N PHE A 26 -22.11 -16.23 -7.93
CA PHE A 26 -22.99 -16.63 -6.82
C PHE A 26 -23.77 -17.86 -7.22
N ASP A 27 -23.79 -18.88 -6.37
CA ASP A 27 -24.34 -20.21 -6.68
C ASP A 27 -23.74 -20.80 -7.96
N SER A 28 -22.44 -20.55 -8.19
CA SER A 28 -21.74 -20.89 -9.45
C SER A 28 -22.29 -20.21 -10.71
N THR A 29 -23.15 -19.20 -10.58
CA THR A 29 -23.68 -18.38 -11.68
C THR A 29 -22.83 -17.14 -11.86
N LEU A 30 -22.23 -17.00 -13.04
CA LEU A 30 -21.30 -15.92 -13.37
C LEU A 30 -22.05 -14.69 -13.88
N ASP A 31 -21.76 -13.53 -13.28
CA ASP A 31 -22.08 -12.20 -13.84
C ASP A 31 -20.79 -11.48 -14.22
N SER A 32 -20.65 -11.18 -15.51
CA SER A 32 -19.53 -10.43 -16.07
C SER A 32 -19.98 -9.16 -16.80
N THR A 33 -21.23 -8.72 -16.57
CA THR A 33 -21.79 -7.52 -17.20
C THR A 33 -21.55 -6.31 -16.31
N SER A 34 -20.85 -5.30 -16.82
CA SER A 34 -20.62 -4.05 -16.08
C SER A 34 -21.88 -3.19 -16.02
N PRO A 35 -22.21 -2.56 -14.87
CA PRO A 35 -21.62 -2.78 -13.55
C PRO A 35 -22.03 -4.13 -12.94
N LEU A 36 -21.11 -4.75 -12.23
CA LEU A 36 -21.31 -6.08 -11.64
C LEU A 36 -22.32 -6.01 -10.50
N ALA A 37 -23.28 -6.93 -10.47
CA ALA A 37 -24.14 -7.07 -9.30
C ALA A 37 -23.35 -7.66 -8.12
N ASN A 38 -23.69 -7.23 -6.89
CA ASN A 38 -23.41 -7.99 -5.68
C ASN A 38 -24.65 -8.83 -5.34
N PRO A 39 -24.74 -10.09 -5.80
CA PRO A 39 -25.94 -10.93 -5.64
C PRO A 39 -26.19 -11.43 -4.22
N GLY A 40 -25.41 -10.97 -3.23
CA GLY A 40 -25.43 -11.49 -1.86
C GLY A 40 -24.07 -11.96 -1.36
N LEU A 41 -22.96 -11.59 -2.02
CA LEU A 41 -21.60 -11.96 -1.65
C LEU A 41 -21.13 -11.32 -0.33
N GLY A 42 -21.85 -10.31 0.17
CA GLY A 42 -21.46 -9.55 1.34
C GLY A 42 -20.29 -8.61 1.05
N GLU A 43 -19.53 -8.25 2.08
CA GLU A 43 -18.37 -7.37 1.93
C GLU A 43 -17.15 -8.16 1.47
N CYS A 44 -16.46 -7.67 0.45
CA CYS A 44 -15.11 -8.10 0.11
C CYS A 44 -14.11 -7.23 0.86
N ARG A 45 -13.26 -7.84 1.69
CA ARG A 45 -12.36 -7.15 2.62
C ARG A 45 -10.91 -7.49 2.35
N VAL A 46 -10.04 -6.52 2.62
CA VAL A 46 -8.59 -6.64 2.52
C VAL A 46 -8.00 -6.61 3.93
N PHE A 47 -7.24 -7.65 4.24
CA PHE A 47 -6.53 -7.84 5.50
C PHE A 47 -5.03 -7.71 5.27
N HIS A 48 -4.37 -6.97 6.14
CA HIS A 48 -2.92 -6.86 6.18
C HIS A 48 -2.37 -8.04 6.99
N ILE A 49 -1.57 -8.89 6.36
CA ILE A 49 -1.03 -10.12 6.96
C ILE A 49 0.49 -10.14 6.87
N ASP A 50 1.12 -10.96 7.69
CA ASP A 50 2.58 -11.16 7.59
C ASP A 50 2.97 -11.87 6.27
N ASP A 51 4.26 -11.84 5.95
CA ASP A 51 4.80 -12.60 4.83
C ASP A 51 4.60 -14.10 5.05
N TYR A 52 3.83 -14.72 4.16
CA TYR A 52 3.56 -16.17 4.17
C TYR A 52 4.68 -17.02 3.53
N GLY A 53 5.75 -16.40 3.01
CA GLY A 53 6.80 -17.13 2.30
C GLY A 53 6.29 -17.72 0.99
N ASP A 54 6.31 -19.06 0.89
CA ASP A 54 5.72 -19.81 -0.22
C ASP A 54 4.25 -20.11 0.09
N LEU A 55 3.35 -19.82 -0.85
CA LEU A 55 1.92 -19.97 -0.62
C LEU A 55 1.50 -21.42 -0.38
N GLU A 56 0.89 -21.66 0.77
CA GLU A 56 0.32 -22.93 1.21
C GLU A 56 -1.09 -22.77 1.77
N SER A 57 -1.74 -23.89 2.11
CA SER A 57 -3.13 -23.87 2.57
C SER A 57 -3.32 -23.18 3.92
N SER A 58 -2.30 -23.19 4.79
CA SER A 58 -2.29 -22.52 6.10
C SER A 58 -2.51 -21.02 5.99
N ASP A 59 -1.98 -20.41 4.94
CA ASP A 59 -1.87 -18.95 4.79
C ASP A 59 -3.24 -18.31 4.59
N PHE A 60 -4.19 -19.07 4.06
CA PHE A 60 -5.59 -18.64 3.98
C PHE A 60 -6.27 -18.57 5.35
N ALA A 61 -5.59 -18.94 6.45
CA ALA A 61 -6.02 -18.71 7.82
C ALA A 61 -5.11 -17.73 8.58
N ALA A 62 -4.19 -17.05 7.90
CA ALA A 62 -3.32 -16.05 8.50
C ALA A 62 -4.15 -14.97 9.21
N SER A 63 -3.69 -14.58 10.40
CA SER A 63 -4.31 -13.49 11.17
C SER A 63 -3.84 -12.15 10.63
N SER A 64 -4.69 -11.13 10.77
CA SER A 64 -4.26 -9.75 10.55
C SER A 64 -3.11 -9.39 11.49
N ILE A 65 -2.14 -8.63 10.99
CA ILE A 65 -1.07 -8.03 11.80
C ILE A 65 -1.35 -6.58 12.19
N GLY A 66 -2.57 -6.08 11.93
CA GLY A 66 -2.99 -4.71 12.20
C GLY A 66 -3.00 -3.83 10.96
N ASN A 67 -3.59 -2.63 11.09
CA ASN A 67 -3.75 -1.67 9.99
C ASN A 67 -4.49 -2.22 8.75
N ASP A 68 -5.46 -3.12 8.96
CA ASP A 68 -6.28 -3.66 7.87
C ASP A 68 -6.91 -2.55 7.02
N PRO A 69 -6.70 -2.54 5.69
CA PRO A 69 -7.30 -1.56 4.79
C PRO A 69 -8.84 -1.50 4.86
N GLY A 70 -9.49 -2.63 5.15
CA GLY A 70 -10.94 -2.69 5.38
C GLY A 70 -11.74 -3.20 4.19
N VAL A 71 -12.86 -2.54 3.87
CA VAL A 71 -13.82 -2.99 2.85
C VAL A 71 -13.42 -2.47 1.47
N LEU A 72 -13.15 -3.39 0.53
CA LEU A 72 -12.83 -3.09 -0.87
C LEU A 72 -14.08 -3.03 -1.75
N ILE A 73 -15.02 -3.95 -1.56
CA ILE A 73 -16.34 -3.95 -2.21
C ILE A 73 -17.38 -4.11 -1.10
N SER A 74 -18.27 -3.14 -0.94
CA SER A 74 -19.31 -3.24 0.09
C SER A 74 -20.41 -4.24 -0.30
N GLY A 75 -21.18 -4.72 0.69
CA GLY A 75 -22.29 -5.64 0.48
C GLY A 75 -23.43 -5.12 -0.41
N THR A 76 -23.43 -3.82 -0.74
CA THR A 76 -24.43 -3.17 -1.59
C THR A 76 -23.83 -2.49 -2.82
N GLU A 77 -22.52 -2.64 -3.03
CA GLU A 77 -21.82 -1.99 -4.13
C GLU A 77 -21.96 -2.76 -5.45
N THR A 78 -21.98 -2.02 -6.55
CA THR A 78 -22.03 -2.56 -7.91
C THR A 78 -20.83 -2.04 -8.69
N PRO A 79 -19.63 -2.61 -8.51
CA PRO A 79 -18.42 -2.08 -9.12
C PRO A 79 -18.45 -2.26 -10.64
N GLU A 80 -17.88 -1.32 -11.37
CA GLU A 80 -17.61 -1.52 -12.80
C GLU A 80 -16.55 -2.61 -12.98
N VAL A 81 -16.66 -3.37 -14.08
CA VAL A 81 -15.57 -4.26 -14.52
C VAL A 81 -14.35 -3.40 -14.82
N GLY A 82 -13.25 -3.65 -14.12
CA GLY A 82 -12.07 -2.81 -14.19
C GLY A 82 -11.32 -2.72 -12.86
N TYR A 83 -10.45 -1.72 -12.75
CA TYR A 83 -9.72 -1.47 -11.52
C TYR A 83 -10.63 -0.84 -10.45
N ILE A 84 -10.68 -1.50 -9.31
CA ILE A 84 -11.09 -0.91 -8.04
C ILE A 84 -9.87 -0.75 -7.15
N SER A 85 -9.98 0.09 -6.12
CA SER A 85 -8.82 0.44 -5.31
C SER A 85 -9.16 0.72 -3.86
N ILE A 86 -8.20 0.45 -2.97
CA ILE A 86 -8.32 0.70 -1.54
C ILE A 86 -7.03 1.34 -1.00
N ASP A 87 -7.18 2.24 -0.03
CA ASP A 87 -6.05 2.87 0.66
C ASP A 87 -5.35 1.83 1.55
N ILE A 88 -4.03 1.68 1.37
CA ILE A 88 -3.18 0.76 2.12
C ILE A 88 -2.02 1.49 2.81
N THR A 89 -2.07 2.82 2.88
CA THR A 89 -0.95 3.67 3.35
C THR A 89 -0.43 3.22 4.71
N ALA A 90 -1.33 3.02 5.68
CA ALA A 90 -0.94 2.62 7.04
C ALA A 90 -0.38 1.20 7.12
N ALA A 91 -0.87 0.27 6.29
CA ALA A 91 -0.37 -1.10 6.25
C ALA A 91 1.03 -1.16 5.64
N MET A 92 1.22 -0.53 4.49
CA MET A 92 2.50 -0.51 3.80
C MET A 92 3.56 0.29 4.58
N GLU A 93 3.17 1.36 5.29
CA GLU A 93 4.09 2.10 6.18
C GLU A 93 4.52 1.22 7.37
N ASP A 94 3.59 0.46 7.97
CA ASP A 94 3.94 -0.48 9.04
C ASP A 94 4.98 -1.51 8.59
N ASP A 95 4.87 -2.03 7.36
CA ASP A 95 5.87 -2.94 6.80
C ASP A 95 7.24 -2.29 6.63
N LEU A 96 7.28 -1.04 6.15
CA LEU A 96 8.52 -0.27 6.01
C LEU A 96 9.17 0.01 7.38
N ASP A 97 8.38 0.42 8.37
CA ASP A 97 8.84 0.72 9.73
C ASP A 97 9.41 -0.52 10.44
N HIS A 98 8.87 -1.70 10.16
CA HIS A 98 9.35 -2.97 10.69
C HIS A 98 10.44 -3.63 9.81
N GLY A 99 10.83 -3.00 8.70
CA GLY A 99 11.84 -3.53 7.78
C GLY A 99 11.43 -4.84 7.11
N ARG A 100 10.13 -5.07 6.90
CA ARG A 100 9.64 -6.26 6.20
C ARG A 100 10.00 -6.16 4.72
N PRO A 101 10.40 -7.27 4.07
CA PRO A 101 10.80 -7.25 2.66
C PRO A 101 9.61 -7.14 1.68
N PHE A 102 8.40 -7.38 2.16
CA PHE A 102 7.18 -7.37 1.37
C PHE A 102 6.03 -6.73 2.15
N THR A 103 5.09 -6.14 1.41
CA THR A 103 3.75 -5.84 1.92
C THR A 103 2.76 -6.87 1.38
N THR A 104 1.96 -7.43 2.29
CA THR A 104 1.20 -8.65 2.01
C THR A 104 -0.26 -8.50 2.43
N PHE A 105 -1.14 -8.84 1.49
CA PHE A 105 -2.58 -8.68 1.66
C PHE A 105 -3.34 -9.96 1.34
N MET A 106 -4.37 -10.22 2.14
CA MET A 106 -5.33 -11.28 1.93
C MET A 106 -6.71 -10.68 1.64
N ILE A 107 -7.35 -11.15 0.58
CA ILE A 107 -8.69 -10.70 0.19
C ILE A 107 -9.68 -11.81 0.54
N LYS A 108 -10.75 -11.49 1.26
CA LYS A 108 -11.79 -12.44 1.66
C LYS A 108 -13.17 -11.79 1.70
N LEU A 109 -14.19 -12.60 1.49
CA LEU A 109 -15.56 -12.23 1.85
C LEU A 109 -15.69 -12.20 3.39
N SER A 110 -16.47 -11.25 3.92
CA SER A 110 -16.72 -11.08 5.37
C SER A 110 -17.49 -12.25 5.99
N THR A 111 -18.26 -12.96 5.17
CA THR A 111 -19.17 -14.01 5.58
C THR A 111 -19.11 -15.15 4.57
N ASN A 112 -19.27 -16.38 5.05
CA ASN A 112 -19.72 -17.45 4.16
C ASN A 112 -21.11 -17.08 3.66
N THR A 113 -21.31 -17.21 2.37
CA THR A 113 -22.42 -16.65 1.60
C THR A 113 -23.74 -17.34 1.88
N ASP A 114 -23.82 -18.67 1.79
CA ASP A 114 -25.06 -19.39 2.17
C ASP A 114 -24.89 -20.89 2.52
N GLY A 115 -23.73 -21.50 2.25
CA GLY A 115 -23.41 -22.87 2.66
C GLY A 115 -24.00 -23.96 1.78
N ASP A 116 -24.34 -23.65 0.53
CA ASP A 116 -24.99 -24.57 -0.41
C ASP A 116 -24.01 -25.39 -1.29
N TRP A 117 -22.70 -25.22 -1.08
CA TRP A 117 -21.58 -25.79 -1.86
C TRP A 117 -21.39 -25.19 -3.26
N GLY A 118 -22.19 -24.20 -3.63
CA GLY A 118 -21.97 -23.30 -4.75
C GLY A 118 -20.68 -22.50 -4.57
N SER A 119 -20.08 -22.10 -5.69
CA SER A 119 -18.93 -21.21 -5.66
C SER A 119 -19.41 -19.76 -5.61
N ASP A 120 -19.02 -19.08 -4.54
CA ASP A 120 -19.33 -17.68 -4.30
C ASP A 120 -18.05 -16.86 -4.17
N GLN A 121 -17.85 -15.93 -5.09
CA GLN A 121 -16.60 -15.15 -5.14
C GLN A 121 -16.70 -13.92 -6.03
N TRP A 122 -15.84 -12.96 -5.73
CA TRP A 122 -15.40 -11.97 -6.71
C TRP A 122 -14.21 -12.54 -7.48
N TYR A 123 -14.26 -12.48 -8.80
CA TYR A 123 -13.13 -12.88 -9.64
C TYR A 123 -12.25 -11.67 -9.94
N PHE A 124 -11.01 -11.74 -9.46
CA PHE A 124 -9.98 -10.74 -9.72
C PHE A 124 -9.03 -11.23 -10.81
N GLY A 125 -8.78 -10.36 -11.80
CA GLY A 125 -7.73 -10.58 -12.78
C GLY A 125 -6.36 -10.45 -12.13
N SER A 126 -5.46 -11.37 -12.47
CA SER A 126 -4.05 -11.33 -12.08
C SER A 126 -3.22 -12.09 -13.09
N SER A 127 -2.03 -11.58 -13.44
CA SER A 127 -1.06 -12.32 -14.23
C SER A 127 0.37 -12.01 -13.80
N GLU A 128 1.21 -13.04 -13.80
CA GLU A 128 2.67 -12.89 -13.70
C GLU A 128 3.32 -12.56 -15.06
N SER A 129 2.53 -12.62 -16.15
CA SER A 129 3.03 -12.43 -17.51
C SER A 129 2.98 -10.98 -18.00
N GLY A 130 2.59 -10.01 -17.16
CA GLY A 130 2.42 -8.61 -17.56
C GLY A 130 1.17 -8.42 -18.44
N THR A 131 0.03 -8.09 -17.84
CA THR A 131 -1.23 -7.80 -18.52
C THR A 131 -1.80 -6.44 -18.11
N GLY A 132 -2.85 -6.00 -18.82
CA GLY A 132 -3.60 -4.80 -18.42
C GLY A 132 -4.46 -4.97 -17.15
N MET A 133 -4.43 -6.15 -16.51
CA MET A 133 -5.28 -6.51 -15.37
C MET A 133 -4.46 -6.88 -14.13
N ASP A 134 -3.15 -6.70 -14.15
CA ASP A 134 -2.29 -7.11 -13.03
C ASP A 134 -2.53 -6.23 -11.80
N PRO A 135 -2.57 -6.81 -10.59
CA PRO A 135 -2.67 -6.02 -9.38
C PRO A 135 -1.38 -5.20 -9.19
N TYR A 136 -1.53 -3.95 -8.77
CA TYR A 136 -0.39 -3.06 -8.53
C TYR A 136 -0.64 -2.13 -7.34
N ILE A 137 0.44 -1.56 -6.80
CA ILE A 137 0.39 -0.52 -5.79
C ILE A 137 0.89 0.78 -6.40
N GLU A 138 0.05 1.81 -6.37
CA GLU A 138 0.46 3.19 -6.61
C GLU A 138 0.83 3.81 -5.26
N TYR A 139 1.99 4.46 -5.15
CA TYR A 139 2.41 5.10 -3.91
C TYR A 139 3.15 6.42 -4.17
N LEU A 140 3.14 7.28 -3.15
CA LEU A 140 3.87 8.55 -3.11
C LEU A 140 4.64 8.60 -1.80
N LEU A 141 5.94 8.82 -1.88
CA LEU A 141 6.76 9.12 -0.71
C LEU A 141 6.48 10.55 -0.26
N ALA A 142 6.40 10.76 1.05
CA ALA A 142 6.47 12.09 1.62
C ALA A 142 7.77 12.74 1.13
N SER A 143 7.65 13.92 0.55
CA SER A 143 8.83 14.70 0.20
C SER A 143 9.62 14.93 1.50
N PRO A 144 10.95 14.69 1.52
CA PRO A 144 11.75 15.19 2.64
C PRO A 144 11.42 16.67 2.78
N LEU A 145 11.29 17.14 4.03
CA LEU A 145 10.80 18.48 4.39
C LEU A 145 11.18 19.54 3.33
N PRO A 146 10.30 20.50 3.01
CA PRO A 146 10.41 21.38 1.83
C PRO A 146 11.65 22.29 1.79
N TRP A 147 12.58 22.14 2.74
CA TRP A 147 13.84 22.82 2.81
C TRP A 147 14.77 22.32 1.70
N THR A 148 15.01 23.19 0.73
CA THR A 148 16.06 23.01 -0.27
C THR A 148 17.37 23.52 0.31
N GLN A 149 18.45 22.74 0.23
CA GLN A 149 19.79 23.23 0.56
C GLN A 149 20.16 24.38 -0.38
N VAL A 150 20.51 25.54 0.18
CA VAL A 150 20.84 26.76 -0.60
C VAL A 150 22.33 27.12 -0.57
N ASN A 151 23.10 26.51 0.33
CA ASN A 151 24.54 26.68 0.45
C ASN A 151 25.29 25.49 -0.15
N SER A 152 26.56 25.67 -0.50
CA SER A 152 27.43 24.52 -0.85
C SER A 152 27.91 23.78 0.41
N ASP A 153 28.39 22.54 0.24
CA ASP A 153 28.97 21.74 1.32
C ASP A 153 30.05 22.52 2.09
N GLY A 154 30.09 22.36 3.42
CA GLY A 154 30.97 23.16 4.29
C GLY A 154 30.53 24.61 4.48
N PHE A 155 29.26 24.95 4.22
CA PHE A 155 28.74 26.33 4.24
C PHE A 155 29.53 27.24 3.30
N ASP A 156 29.31 27.03 2.00
CA ASP A 156 29.96 27.73 0.88
C ASP A 156 31.43 27.31 0.65
N GLY A 157 31.71 26.01 0.85
CA GLY A 157 32.98 25.39 0.49
C GLY A 157 34.08 25.49 1.56
N ASP A 158 33.78 26.02 2.74
CA ASP A 158 34.75 26.12 3.83
C ASP A 158 34.79 24.83 4.66
N ALA A 159 35.76 23.96 4.34
CA ALA A 159 36.02 22.72 5.07
C ALA A 159 36.43 22.95 6.55
N GLY A 160 36.75 24.18 6.94
CA GLY A 160 37.01 24.56 8.32
C GLY A 160 35.77 24.55 9.21
N ASN A 161 34.57 24.67 8.63
CA ASN A 161 33.29 24.54 9.32
C ASN A 161 33.03 23.06 9.67
N ILE A 162 33.54 22.63 10.83
CA ILE A 162 33.54 21.22 11.24
C ILE A 162 32.36 20.83 12.13
N PHE A 163 31.58 21.80 12.60
CA PHE A 163 30.44 21.55 13.48
C PHE A 163 29.40 22.67 13.38
N VAL A 164 28.12 22.31 13.54
CA VAL A 164 27.00 23.26 13.67
C VAL A 164 26.62 23.34 15.15
N GLN A 165 26.77 24.52 15.74
CA GLN A 165 26.54 24.77 17.16
C GLN A 165 25.07 25.09 17.47
N ASP A 166 24.41 25.80 16.57
CA ASP A 166 23.02 26.25 16.72
C ASP A 166 22.35 26.43 15.36
N MET A 167 21.01 26.42 15.32
CA MET A 167 20.22 26.67 14.11
C MET A 167 18.98 27.50 14.43
N GLU A 168 18.67 28.48 13.59
CA GLU A 168 17.48 29.33 13.72
C GLU A 168 16.77 29.47 12.36
N GLU A 169 15.45 29.36 12.37
CA GLU A 169 14.63 29.64 11.18
C GLU A 169 14.30 31.14 11.11
N PHE A 170 14.62 31.77 9.99
CA PHE A 170 14.30 33.18 9.78
C PHE A 170 14.03 33.46 8.30
N ASN A 171 12.90 34.13 8.01
CA ASN A 171 12.49 34.48 6.64
C ASN A 171 12.48 33.30 5.65
N GLY A 172 12.10 32.10 6.09
CA GLY A 172 12.08 30.93 5.21
C GLY A 172 13.47 30.40 4.84
N TYR A 173 14.47 30.65 5.67
CA TYR A 173 15.78 30.01 5.62
C TYR A 173 16.14 29.44 6.99
N ILE A 174 16.87 28.32 7.01
CA ILE A 174 17.53 27.83 8.22
C ILE A 174 18.95 28.39 8.22
N TYR A 175 19.27 29.21 9.22
CA TYR A 175 20.61 29.70 9.47
C TYR A 175 21.29 28.78 10.47
N ALA A 176 22.55 28.44 10.22
CA ALA A 176 23.35 27.63 11.13
C ALA A 176 24.55 28.44 11.63
N VAL A 177 24.80 28.37 12.93
CA VAL A 177 26.04 28.88 13.53
C VAL A 177 27.08 27.78 13.44
N THR A 178 28.18 28.04 12.73
CA THR A 178 29.26 27.06 12.55
C THR A 178 30.42 27.32 13.50
N PHE A 179 31.01 26.24 14.03
CA PHE A 179 32.34 26.29 14.60
C PHE A 179 33.36 26.08 13.49
N ASN A 180 34.25 27.06 13.31
CA ASN A 180 35.30 27.01 12.32
C ASN A 180 36.64 26.70 12.98
N SER A 181 37.29 25.63 12.56
CA SER A 181 38.60 25.22 13.11
C SER A 181 39.76 26.11 12.66
N ASN A 182 39.54 27.04 11.72
CA ASN A 182 40.53 27.98 11.23
C ASN A 182 40.54 29.33 11.99
N THR A 183 39.63 29.56 12.93
CA THR A 183 39.47 30.82 13.68
C THR A 183 39.62 30.63 15.19
#